data_AF-A0A7C7HSP3-F1
#
_entry.id   AF-A0A7C7HSP3-F1
#
_cell.length_a   1.000
_cell.length_b   1.000
_cell.length_c   1.000
_cell.angle_alpha   90.00
_cell.angle_beta   90.00
_cell.angle_gamma   90.00
#
_symmetry.space_group_name_H-M   'P 1'
#
loop_
_entity.id
_entity.type
_entity.pdbx_description
1 polymer ?
#
loop_
_entity_poly.entity_id
_entity_poly.type
_entity_poly.pdbx_seq_one_letter_code
_entity_poly.pdbx_strand_id
1 'polypeptide(L)'
;MGSDMRKSVLAVLLLFLLATVSSGTEAKINGIYNVSGGCSCHGSVTVTYSLSGNPTTYSPGTTYSLSVDMTSSYYSVGGFSIEVTKGTLSNPGTNVKINSQGDSATHTTRSTPPWTVDWTAPSQGSGTMTLNLDVVGANANGQNSGDATSTYSVQIPEQAAPNQPPSAAYVSISPSLATTTDTLQLNYAYSDPDSDAESGTQIRWYRDGVLISALDDQPTVGSGNTSKGQFWNASITPSDGTDSGSLVESSTVEIVNSVPVVDSAAISPAIPLEGDELTLSYSFSDADSGDTPALNDTRWYVDGARIAAFDGEVSVPSIAVHSGDVWHAEITASDGFDTSTWFTTATVTVGSLNTAPTMTMVSISPATANTTTDLTVSWLSSDTDAGDSEEAVEIKWLLGGVEYPAVTTTTLASSHTEKGQT
;
A
#
# COMPACT_ATOMS: atom_id res chain seq x y z
N MET A 1 -22.26 19.11 18.97
CA MET A 1 -23.71 18.93 19.24
C MET A 1 -24.11 17.63 18.56
N GLY A 2 -24.36 16.57 19.35
CA GLY A 2 -24.74 15.22 18.91
C GLY A 2 -23.60 14.44 18.21
N SER A 3 -23.34 13.16 18.47
CA SER A 3 -24.13 12.14 19.16
C SER A 3 -23.22 10.98 19.56
N ASP A 4 -23.38 10.57 20.81
CA ASP A 4 -22.89 9.33 21.40
C ASP A 4 -23.24 8.10 20.56
N MET A 5 -22.32 7.14 20.49
CA MET A 5 -22.70 5.73 20.38
C MET A 5 -21.71 4.85 21.15
N ARG A 6 -21.96 4.77 22.46
CA ARG A 6 -21.41 3.74 23.35
C ARG A 6 -21.82 2.37 22.84
N LYS A 7 -20.87 1.55 22.38
CA LYS A 7 -21.10 0.12 22.15
C LYS A 7 -20.97 -0.60 23.49
N SER A 8 -22.12 -0.92 24.06
CA SER A 8 -22.30 -1.74 25.26
C SER A 8 -21.73 -3.15 25.03
N VAL A 9 -20.68 -3.51 25.75
CA VAL A 9 -20.25 -4.92 25.90
C VAL A 9 -21.17 -5.55 26.94
N LEU A 10 -22.09 -6.40 26.47
CA LEU A 10 -22.94 -7.24 27.31
C LEU A 10 -22.07 -8.32 27.96
N ALA A 11 -21.70 -8.14 29.22
CA ALA A 11 -21.18 -9.23 30.05
C ALA A 11 -22.35 -10.09 30.52
N VAL A 12 -22.58 -11.22 29.85
CA VAL A 12 -23.54 -12.24 30.31
C VAL A 12 -22.86 -13.03 31.43
N LEU A 13 -23.14 -12.66 32.68
CA LEU A 13 -22.75 -13.43 33.86
C LEU A 13 -23.72 -14.61 34.00
N LEU A 14 -23.36 -15.77 33.48
CA LEU A 14 -24.15 -17.00 33.61
C LEU A 14 -23.94 -17.57 35.03
N LEU A 15 -24.89 -17.32 35.93
CA LEU A 15 -24.92 -17.89 37.27
C LEU A 15 -25.49 -19.32 37.19
N PHE A 16 -24.63 -20.33 37.10
CA PHE A 16 -25.04 -21.73 37.22
C PHE A 16 -25.28 -22.08 38.70
N LEU A 17 -26.54 -22.08 39.11
CA LEU A 17 -26.98 -22.67 40.37
C LEU A 17 -27.22 -24.17 40.15
N LEU A 18 -26.22 -25.02 40.41
CA LEU A 18 -26.45 -26.47 40.47
C LEU A 18 -27.01 -26.84 41.84
N ALA A 19 -28.31 -27.14 41.88
CA ALA A 19 -28.88 -27.94 42.94
C ALA A 19 -28.50 -29.42 42.70
N THR A 20 -27.59 -29.96 43.49
CA THR A 20 -27.36 -31.41 43.54
C THR A 20 -28.33 -32.02 44.55
N VAL A 21 -29.31 -32.77 44.04
CA VAL A 21 -29.96 -33.81 44.85
C VAL A 21 -29.00 -34.99 44.89
N SER A 22 -28.22 -35.11 45.96
CA SER A 22 -27.47 -36.33 46.23
C SER A 22 -28.47 -37.40 46.64
N SER A 23 -28.75 -38.33 45.73
CA SER A 23 -29.35 -39.60 46.11
C SER A 23 -28.26 -40.38 46.84
N GLY A 24 -28.41 -40.53 48.16
CA GLY A 24 -27.50 -41.34 48.96
C GLY A 24 -27.59 -42.79 48.51
N THR A 25 -26.61 -43.25 47.73
CA THR A 25 -26.47 -44.65 47.33
C THR A 25 -25.53 -45.37 48.29
N GLU A 26 -26.03 -46.45 48.89
CA GLU A 26 -25.36 -47.26 49.90
C GLU A 26 -24.01 -47.83 49.44
N ALA A 27 -22.92 -47.59 50.18
CA ALA A 27 -21.63 -48.24 49.99
C ALA A 27 -21.63 -49.67 50.58
N LYS A 28 -21.69 -50.70 49.72
CA LYS A 28 -21.38 -52.10 50.09
C LYS A 28 -19.92 -52.44 49.80
N ILE A 29 -19.37 -53.41 50.55
CA ILE A 29 -18.00 -53.98 50.52
C ILE A 29 -17.40 -54.33 49.13
N ASN A 30 -18.18 -54.29 48.06
CA ASN A 30 -17.81 -54.79 46.74
C ASN A 30 -17.30 -53.72 45.76
N GLY A 31 -17.07 -52.48 46.20
CA GLY A 31 -16.68 -51.35 45.35
C GLY A 31 -17.82 -50.89 44.43
N ILE A 32 -18.09 -49.59 44.44
CA ILE A 32 -19.20 -48.98 43.70
C ILE A 32 -18.62 -48.00 42.68
N TYR A 33 -19.12 -48.11 41.45
CA TYR A 33 -18.80 -47.18 40.37
C TYR A 33 -19.62 -45.89 40.52
N ASN A 34 -19.14 -44.78 39.96
CA ASN A 34 -19.87 -43.51 39.85
C ASN A 34 -20.29 -42.90 41.20
N VAL A 35 -19.48 -43.12 42.24
CA VAL A 35 -19.61 -42.36 43.49
C VAL A 35 -18.68 -41.16 43.35
N SER A 36 -19.21 -40.03 42.87
CA SER A 36 -18.52 -38.74 42.86
C SER A 36 -19.15 -37.79 43.89
N GLY A 37 -18.31 -37.20 44.75
CA GLY A 37 -18.75 -36.26 45.79
C GLY A 37 -18.90 -36.85 47.19
N GLY A 38 -18.22 -37.96 47.47
CA GLY A 38 -18.04 -38.48 48.82
C GLY A 38 -18.76 -39.79 49.10
N CYS A 39 -18.07 -40.67 49.82
CA CYS A 39 -18.67 -41.83 50.47
C CYS A 39 -19.37 -41.40 51.77
N SER A 40 -20.55 -40.78 51.66
CA SER A 40 -21.30 -40.14 52.76
C SER A 40 -21.74 -41.07 53.91
N CYS A 41 -21.51 -42.38 53.78
CA CYS A 41 -21.80 -43.38 54.80
C CYS A 41 -20.63 -43.64 55.78
N HIS A 42 -19.46 -43.04 55.59
CA HIS A 42 -18.26 -43.16 56.44
C HIS A 42 -17.99 -41.87 57.24
N GLY A 43 -17.15 -41.96 58.29
CA GLY A 43 -16.92 -40.86 59.25
C GLY A 43 -16.36 -39.57 58.63
N SER A 44 -16.54 -38.43 59.32
CA SER A 44 -16.08 -37.09 58.89
C SER A 44 -14.57 -36.85 59.00
N VAL A 45 -13.78 -37.93 59.06
CA VAL A 45 -12.32 -37.86 59.21
C VAL A 45 -11.68 -38.00 57.83
N THR A 46 -10.63 -37.23 57.57
CA THR A 46 -9.89 -37.23 56.29
C THR A 46 -8.79 -38.30 56.29
N VAL A 47 -8.65 -39.04 55.18
CA VAL A 47 -7.54 -39.99 54.96
C VAL A 47 -6.47 -39.33 54.08
N THR A 48 -5.20 -39.52 54.41
CA THR A 48 -4.12 -39.03 53.54
C THR A 48 -3.95 -39.97 52.35
N TYR A 49 -3.97 -39.39 51.15
CA TYR A 49 -3.82 -40.11 49.88
C TYR A 49 -2.84 -39.37 48.96
N SER A 50 -2.37 -40.06 47.91
CA SER A 50 -1.70 -39.43 46.77
C SER A 50 -2.26 -40.00 45.46
N LEU A 51 -2.45 -39.13 44.47
CA LEU A 51 -2.72 -39.52 43.09
C LEU A 51 -1.48 -39.13 42.26
N SER A 52 -0.94 -40.07 41.51
CA SER A 52 0.14 -39.83 40.57
C SER A 52 -0.19 -40.36 39.18
N GLY A 53 0.52 -39.84 38.17
CA GLY A 53 0.35 -40.22 36.76
C GLY A 53 -0.72 -39.43 36.00
N ASN A 54 -1.56 -38.63 36.66
CA ASN A 54 -2.46 -37.71 35.97
C ASN A 54 -1.67 -36.50 35.42
N PRO A 55 -1.91 -36.09 34.16
CA PRO A 55 -1.22 -34.94 33.60
C PRO A 55 -1.92 -33.61 33.98
N THR A 56 -1.25 -32.49 33.73
CA THR A 56 -1.84 -31.14 33.86
C THR A 56 -2.62 -30.72 32.60
N THR A 57 -2.20 -31.19 31.43
CA THR A 57 -2.94 -31.18 30.15
C THR A 57 -2.81 -32.55 29.50
N TYR A 58 -3.80 -32.98 28.72
CA TYR A 58 -3.70 -34.26 28.01
C TYR A 58 -3.42 -34.08 26.52
N SER A 59 -2.59 -34.94 25.94
CA SER A 59 -2.48 -35.09 24.49
C SER A 59 -3.54 -36.09 24.02
N PRO A 60 -4.36 -35.79 22.99
CA PRO A 60 -5.44 -36.68 22.55
C PRO A 60 -4.97 -38.11 22.25
N GLY A 61 -5.71 -39.11 22.73
CA GLY A 61 -5.43 -40.53 22.54
C GLY A 61 -4.25 -41.11 23.35
N THR A 62 -3.51 -40.29 24.10
CA THR A 62 -2.41 -40.76 24.95
C THR A 62 -2.92 -41.51 26.19
N THR A 63 -2.26 -42.60 26.55
CA THR A 63 -2.53 -43.37 27.77
C THR A 63 -1.63 -42.93 28.92
N TYR A 64 -2.24 -42.66 30.09
CA TYR A 64 -1.60 -42.25 31.33
C TYR A 64 -1.86 -43.30 32.42
N SER A 65 -0.82 -43.82 33.06
CA SER A 65 -0.97 -44.79 34.15
C SER A 65 -1.19 -44.07 35.47
N LEU A 66 -2.42 -44.14 35.98
CA LEU A 66 -2.82 -43.53 37.25
C LEU A 66 -2.51 -44.48 38.42
N SER A 67 -1.98 -43.94 39.51
CA SER A 67 -1.74 -44.68 40.75
C SER A 67 -2.30 -43.91 41.94
N VAL A 68 -3.22 -44.55 42.67
CA VAL A 68 -3.78 -44.05 43.93
C VAL A 68 -3.09 -44.75 45.08
N ASP A 69 -2.41 -43.97 45.92
CA ASP A 69 -1.82 -44.43 47.18
C ASP A 69 -2.60 -43.89 48.38
N MET A 70 -2.53 -44.60 49.50
CA MET A 70 -3.13 -44.23 50.78
C MET A 70 -2.10 -44.44 51.88
N THR A 71 -1.71 -43.36 52.56
CA THR A 71 -0.72 -43.42 53.65
C THR A 71 -1.43 -43.22 54.99
N SER A 72 -1.43 -44.25 55.84
CA SER A 72 -1.98 -44.15 57.19
C SER A 72 -1.31 -45.13 58.15
N SER A 73 -1.12 -44.71 59.41
CA SER A 73 -0.75 -45.59 60.52
C SER A 73 -1.95 -46.20 61.25
N TYR A 74 -3.17 -45.78 60.89
CA TYR A 74 -4.41 -46.17 61.56
C TYR A 74 -5.35 -46.99 60.66
N TYR A 75 -5.35 -46.75 59.35
CA TYR A 75 -6.13 -47.51 58.36
C TYR A 75 -5.25 -48.54 57.65
N SER A 76 -5.56 -49.83 57.84
CA SER A 76 -4.74 -50.94 57.31
C SER A 76 -5.21 -51.47 55.95
N VAL A 77 -6.43 -51.12 55.53
CA VAL A 77 -7.02 -51.44 54.23
C VAL A 77 -7.95 -50.31 53.82
N GLY A 78 -8.32 -50.25 52.55
CA GLY A 78 -9.21 -49.21 52.04
C GLY A 78 -9.83 -49.54 50.71
N GLY A 79 -10.25 -48.48 50.02
CA GLY A 79 -10.72 -48.53 48.67
C GLY A 79 -10.68 -47.15 48.02
N PHE A 80 -10.92 -47.12 46.72
CA PHE A 80 -11.02 -45.88 45.95
C PHE A 80 -12.17 -45.98 44.93
N SER A 81 -12.57 -44.84 44.37
CA SER A 81 -13.43 -44.71 43.20
C SER A 81 -12.88 -43.58 42.34
N ILE A 82 -12.51 -43.88 41.09
CA ILE A 82 -12.20 -42.89 40.06
C ILE A 82 -13.40 -42.79 39.11
N GLU A 83 -13.71 -41.57 38.70
CA GLU A 83 -14.63 -41.27 37.60
C GLU A 83 -13.97 -40.26 36.64
N VAL A 84 -14.05 -40.52 35.35
CA VAL A 84 -13.56 -39.61 34.30
C VAL A 84 -14.70 -39.18 33.39
N THR A 85 -14.82 -37.88 33.09
CA THR A 85 -15.91 -37.40 32.22
C THR A 85 -15.65 -37.62 30.73
N LYS A 86 -14.39 -37.88 30.34
CA LYS A 86 -13.94 -38.13 28.97
C LYS A 86 -12.75 -39.08 28.95
N GLY A 87 -12.57 -39.79 27.83
CA GLY A 87 -11.57 -40.84 27.69
C GLY A 87 -12.08 -42.17 28.28
N THR A 88 -11.18 -43.14 28.41
CA THR A 88 -11.53 -44.49 28.92
C THR A 88 -10.47 -45.03 29.87
N LEU A 89 -10.93 -45.70 30.91
CA LEU A 89 -10.13 -46.43 31.89
C LEU A 89 -9.93 -47.86 31.40
N SER A 90 -8.71 -48.38 31.54
CA SER A 90 -8.31 -49.71 31.11
C SER A 90 -7.20 -50.27 32.00
N ASN A 91 -6.78 -51.51 31.73
CA ASN A 91 -5.66 -52.18 32.40
C ASN A 91 -5.71 -52.08 33.95
N PRO A 92 -6.77 -52.59 34.59
CA PRO A 92 -6.89 -52.50 36.05
C PRO A 92 -5.76 -53.25 36.73
N GLY A 93 -5.17 -52.62 37.74
CA GLY A 93 -4.20 -53.24 38.63
C GLY A 93 -4.82 -54.30 39.55
N THR A 94 -4.00 -54.84 40.45
CA THR A 94 -4.45 -55.85 41.42
C THR A 94 -5.55 -55.28 42.30
N ASN A 95 -6.64 -56.03 42.49
CA ASN A 95 -7.83 -55.61 43.24
C ASN A 95 -8.56 -54.38 42.68
N VAL A 96 -8.37 -54.05 41.40
CA VAL A 96 -9.09 -52.98 40.69
C VAL A 96 -10.07 -53.60 39.69
N LYS A 97 -11.24 -52.99 39.53
CA LYS A 97 -12.20 -53.30 38.47
C LYS A 97 -12.67 -52.02 37.81
N ILE A 98 -13.07 -52.12 36.56
CA ILE A 98 -13.56 -51.02 35.71
C ILE A 98 -14.96 -51.38 35.24
N ASN A 99 -15.86 -50.41 35.17
CA ASN A 99 -17.22 -50.66 34.68
C ASN A 99 -17.22 -50.92 33.16
N SER A 100 -18.36 -51.38 32.64
CA SER A 100 -18.50 -51.67 31.21
C SER A 100 -18.33 -50.46 30.30
N GLN A 101 -18.60 -49.25 30.81
CA GLN A 101 -18.49 -47.99 30.09
C GLN A 101 -17.04 -47.50 30.01
N GLY A 102 -16.17 -47.97 30.91
CA GLY A 102 -14.79 -47.52 30.99
C GLY A 102 -14.63 -46.12 31.58
N ASP A 103 -15.64 -45.53 32.19
CA ASP A 103 -15.57 -44.18 32.77
C ASP A 103 -15.40 -44.19 34.30
N SER A 104 -15.50 -45.37 34.94
CA SER A 104 -15.26 -45.50 36.38
C SER A 104 -14.48 -46.75 36.77
N ALA A 105 -13.53 -46.58 37.69
CA ALA A 105 -12.74 -47.66 38.29
C ALA A 105 -12.85 -47.63 39.81
N THR A 106 -12.91 -48.80 40.43
CA THR A 106 -12.98 -48.95 41.89
C THR A 106 -12.30 -50.24 42.32
N HIS A 107 -12.19 -50.46 43.62
CA HIS A 107 -11.63 -51.68 44.19
C HIS A 107 -12.60 -52.87 44.03
N THR A 108 -12.09 -54.09 43.85
CA THR A 108 -12.90 -55.33 43.86
C THR A 108 -13.24 -55.79 45.27
N THR A 109 -12.32 -55.55 46.21
CA THR A 109 -12.40 -55.91 47.63
C THR A 109 -11.61 -54.88 48.44
N ARG A 110 -11.90 -54.73 49.74
CA ARG A 110 -11.04 -53.93 50.63
C ARG A 110 -9.61 -54.45 50.53
N SER A 111 -8.68 -53.57 50.17
CA SER A 111 -7.31 -53.93 49.84
C SER A 111 -6.35 -52.81 50.23
N THR A 112 -5.05 -53.06 50.09
CA THR A 112 -4.02 -52.06 50.32
C THR A 112 -3.66 -51.35 49.00
N PRO A 113 -3.33 -50.05 49.03
CA PRO A 113 -2.71 -49.36 47.90
C PRO A 113 -1.33 -49.97 47.55
N PRO A 114 -0.76 -49.65 46.38
CA PRO A 114 -1.31 -48.76 45.36
C PRO A 114 -2.38 -49.44 44.50
N TRP A 115 -3.43 -48.69 44.16
CA TRP A 115 -4.40 -49.08 43.14
C TRP A 115 -4.06 -48.38 41.83
N THR A 116 -3.86 -49.17 40.77
CA THR A 116 -3.45 -48.63 39.47
C THR A 116 -4.53 -48.85 38.42
N VAL A 117 -4.66 -47.89 37.51
CA VAL A 117 -5.54 -47.97 36.33
C VAL A 117 -4.96 -47.09 35.24
N ASP A 118 -5.03 -47.52 33.98
CA ASP A 118 -4.64 -46.67 32.86
C ASP A 118 -5.83 -45.83 32.40
N TRP A 119 -5.61 -44.55 32.17
CA TRP A 119 -6.56 -43.65 31.53
C TRP A 119 -6.07 -43.27 30.13
N THR A 120 -6.84 -43.61 29.11
CA THR A 120 -6.60 -43.19 27.72
C THR A 120 -7.43 -41.95 27.42
N ALA A 121 -6.75 -40.84 27.09
CA ALA A 121 -7.35 -39.56 26.78
C ALA A 121 -8.30 -39.64 25.55
N PRO A 122 -9.34 -38.80 25.49
CA PRO A 122 -10.29 -38.80 24.38
C PRO A 122 -9.66 -38.31 23.06
N SER A 123 -10.43 -38.39 21.96
CA SER A 123 -10.02 -37.87 20.65
C SER A 123 -9.85 -36.34 20.64
N GLN A 124 -9.11 -35.83 19.66
CA GLN A 124 -8.87 -34.38 19.51
C GLN A 124 -10.18 -33.59 19.41
N GLY A 125 -10.18 -32.39 19.99
CA GLY A 125 -11.34 -31.49 20.03
C GLY A 125 -12.37 -31.85 21.11
N SER A 126 -12.02 -32.73 22.04
CA SER A 126 -12.90 -33.11 23.14
C SER A 126 -12.96 -32.05 24.23
N GLY A 127 -11.95 -31.18 24.35
CA GLY A 127 -11.86 -30.11 25.35
C GLY A 127 -11.69 -30.65 26.78
N THR A 128 -11.75 -29.79 27.79
CA THR A 128 -11.41 -30.13 29.18
C THR A 128 -12.15 -31.36 29.72
N MET A 129 -11.41 -32.31 30.30
CA MET A 129 -11.96 -33.47 31.03
C MET A 129 -11.86 -33.26 32.53
N THR A 130 -12.68 -33.98 33.30
CA THR A 130 -12.66 -33.96 34.75
C THR A 130 -12.32 -35.36 35.27
N LEU A 131 -11.37 -35.44 36.19
CA LEU A 131 -11.08 -36.64 36.97
C LEU A 131 -11.56 -36.40 38.40
N ASN A 132 -12.48 -37.24 38.86
CA ASN A 132 -12.92 -37.30 40.26
C ASN A 132 -12.31 -38.54 40.91
N LEU A 133 -11.83 -38.38 42.13
CA LEU A 133 -11.29 -39.48 42.94
C LEU A 133 -11.86 -39.39 44.36
N ASP A 134 -12.40 -40.50 44.82
CA ASP A 134 -12.81 -40.73 46.20
C ASP A 134 -11.91 -41.82 46.80
N VAL A 135 -11.38 -41.61 48.00
CA VAL A 135 -10.52 -42.57 48.73
C VAL A 135 -11.11 -42.82 50.11
N VAL A 136 -11.15 -44.09 50.51
CA VAL A 136 -11.63 -44.54 51.82
C VAL A 136 -10.53 -45.31 52.52
N GLY A 137 -10.17 -44.88 53.73
CA GLY A 137 -9.35 -45.64 54.67
C GLY A 137 -10.21 -46.33 55.71
N ALA A 138 -10.10 -47.65 55.83
CA ALA A 138 -10.90 -48.45 56.74
C ALA A 138 -10.11 -48.96 57.96
N ASN A 139 -10.72 -48.91 59.14
CA ASN A 139 -10.11 -49.36 60.41
C ASN A 139 -10.27 -50.87 60.68
N ALA A 140 -10.82 -51.61 59.71
CA ALA A 140 -11.06 -53.04 59.73
C ALA A 140 -12.01 -53.58 60.82
N ASN A 141 -12.84 -52.74 61.47
CA ASN A 141 -13.81 -53.18 62.47
C ASN A 141 -15.12 -53.78 61.90
N GLY A 142 -15.24 -53.85 60.57
CA GLY A 142 -16.41 -54.38 59.85
C GLY A 142 -17.63 -53.45 59.81
N GLN A 143 -17.52 -52.23 60.33
CA GLN A 143 -18.53 -51.17 60.29
C GLN A 143 -17.99 -49.97 59.49
N ASN A 144 -18.84 -48.96 59.25
CA ASN A 144 -18.41 -47.69 58.65
C ASN A 144 -17.94 -46.67 59.72
N SER A 145 -18.16 -47.00 61.00
CA SER A 145 -17.79 -46.17 62.13
C SER A 145 -16.27 -46.15 62.31
N GLY A 146 -15.69 -44.95 62.29
CA GLY A 146 -14.25 -44.75 62.44
C GLY A 146 -13.42 -44.99 61.18
N ASP A 147 -14.07 -45.11 60.01
CA ASP A 147 -13.40 -44.99 58.70
C ASP A 147 -13.23 -43.52 58.31
N ALA A 148 -12.28 -43.24 57.41
CA ALA A 148 -12.01 -41.91 56.88
C ALA A 148 -12.18 -41.86 55.36
N THR A 149 -12.54 -40.68 54.86
CA THR A 149 -12.77 -40.44 53.43
C THR A 149 -12.07 -39.20 52.93
N SER A 150 -11.75 -39.16 51.65
CA SER A 150 -11.21 -37.98 50.98
C SER A 150 -11.63 -37.95 49.54
N THR A 151 -11.88 -36.74 49.03
CA THR A 151 -12.32 -36.51 47.66
C THR A 151 -11.36 -35.58 46.96
N TYR A 152 -11.20 -35.77 45.66
CA TYR A 152 -10.38 -34.99 44.76
C TYR A 152 -11.12 -34.78 43.45
N SER A 153 -11.00 -33.58 42.88
CA SER A 153 -11.51 -33.29 41.55
C SER A 153 -10.53 -32.38 40.83
N VAL A 154 -10.17 -32.73 39.61
CA VAL A 154 -9.28 -31.93 38.77
C VAL A 154 -9.81 -31.82 37.36
N GLN A 155 -9.73 -30.62 36.82
CA GLN A 155 -9.95 -30.35 35.41
C GLN A 155 -8.62 -30.48 34.68
N ILE A 156 -8.56 -31.35 33.68
CA ILE A 156 -7.39 -31.57 32.84
C ILE A 156 -7.75 -31.07 31.43
N PRO A 157 -7.31 -29.86 31.05
CA PRO A 157 -7.53 -29.33 29.71
C PRO A 157 -6.84 -30.17 28.64
N GLU A 158 -7.43 -30.19 27.45
CA GLU A 158 -6.79 -30.71 26.25
C GLU A 158 -5.58 -29.84 25.89
N GLN A 159 -4.46 -30.46 25.53
CA GLN A 159 -3.34 -29.75 24.96
C GLN A 159 -3.73 -29.19 23.59
N ALA A 160 -3.51 -27.89 23.39
CA ALA A 160 -3.74 -27.26 22.08
C ALA A 160 -2.91 -27.96 21.00
N ALA A 161 -3.43 -28.01 19.77
CA ALA A 161 -2.66 -28.50 18.64
C ALA A 161 -1.38 -27.66 18.49
N PRO A 162 -0.25 -28.26 18.08
CA PRO A 162 0.92 -27.50 17.70
C PRO A 162 0.57 -26.56 16.54
N ASN A 163 1.10 -25.34 16.59
CA ASN A 163 1.03 -24.38 15.49
C ASN A 163 1.71 -24.96 14.24
N GLN A 164 1.18 -24.66 13.06
CA GLN A 164 1.73 -25.08 11.78
C GLN A 164 2.34 -23.87 11.06
N PRO A 165 3.56 -23.99 10.50
CA PRO A 165 4.20 -22.86 9.87
C PRO A 165 3.48 -22.40 8.59
N PRO A 166 3.46 -21.10 8.31
CA PRO A 166 2.83 -20.56 7.10
C PRO A 166 3.67 -20.80 5.84
N SER A 167 3.10 -20.42 4.69
CA SER A 167 3.74 -20.52 3.37
C SER A 167 3.52 -19.26 2.53
N ALA A 168 4.44 -19.00 1.59
CA ALA A 168 4.36 -17.92 0.61
C ALA A 168 4.38 -18.50 -0.80
N ALA A 169 3.50 -18.02 -1.67
CA ALA A 169 3.38 -18.44 -3.06
C ALA A 169 3.38 -17.24 -4.03
N TYR A 170 3.59 -17.50 -5.32
CA TYR A 170 3.56 -16.49 -6.40
C TYR A 170 4.51 -15.29 -6.18
N VAL A 171 5.67 -15.56 -5.56
CA VAL A 171 6.67 -14.53 -5.25
C VAL A 171 7.22 -13.93 -6.55
N SER A 172 6.98 -12.64 -6.76
CA SER A 172 7.33 -11.93 -8.00
C SER A 172 7.61 -10.45 -7.74
N ILE A 173 8.43 -9.85 -8.61
CA ILE A 173 8.73 -8.41 -8.59
C ILE A 173 8.00 -7.75 -9.76
N SER A 174 7.36 -6.62 -9.50
CA SER A 174 6.72 -5.79 -10.52
C SER A 174 7.28 -4.36 -10.51
N PRO A 175 7.38 -3.69 -11.68
CA PRO A 175 7.14 -4.24 -13.02
C PRO A 175 8.23 -5.25 -13.43
N SER A 176 7.91 -6.17 -14.36
CA SER A 176 8.86 -7.18 -14.84
C SER A 176 9.89 -6.64 -15.82
N LEU A 177 9.62 -5.46 -16.40
CA LEU A 177 10.51 -4.68 -17.25
C LEU A 177 10.61 -3.29 -16.63
N ALA A 178 11.39 -3.18 -15.55
CA ALA A 178 11.53 -1.95 -14.79
C ALA A 178 12.58 -1.04 -15.41
N THR A 179 12.36 0.27 -15.44
CA THR A 179 13.36 1.28 -15.78
C THR A 179 13.92 1.95 -14.52
N THR A 180 14.92 2.83 -14.66
CA THR A 180 15.52 3.54 -13.50
C THR A 180 14.51 4.40 -12.74
N THR A 181 13.41 4.82 -13.38
CA THR A 181 12.36 5.62 -12.73
C THR A 181 11.31 4.79 -11.98
N ASP A 182 11.28 3.48 -12.19
CA ASP A 182 10.27 2.60 -11.59
C ASP A 182 10.58 2.27 -10.12
N THR A 183 9.53 2.03 -9.36
CA THR A 183 9.64 1.42 -8.03
C THR A 183 9.37 -0.07 -8.16
N LEU A 184 10.31 -0.90 -7.69
CA LEU A 184 10.10 -2.33 -7.63
C LEU A 184 9.18 -2.66 -6.45
N GLN A 185 8.20 -3.53 -6.68
CA GLN A 185 7.25 -4.02 -5.68
C GLN A 185 7.35 -5.54 -5.60
N LEU A 186 7.55 -6.07 -4.40
CA LEU A 186 7.43 -7.51 -4.14
C LEU A 186 5.94 -7.87 -3.98
N ASN A 187 5.52 -8.91 -4.68
CA ASN A 187 4.18 -9.47 -4.62
C ASN A 187 4.27 -10.95 -4.24
N TYR A 188 3.42 -11.41 -3.34
CA TYR A 188 3.30 -12.80 -2.93
C TYR A 188 1.92 -13.05 -2.31
N ALA A 189 1.53 -14.31 -2.19
CA ALA A 189 0.34 -14.76 -1.47
C ALA A 189 0.77 -15.52 -0.21
N TYR A 190 0.36 -15.02 0.95
CA TYR A 190 0.50 -15.70 2.23
C TYR A 190 -0.63 -16.71 2.44
N SER A 191 -0.32 -17.87 3.02
CA SER A 191 -1.30 -18.86 3.43
C SER A 191 -0.83 -19.60 4.68
N ASP A 192 -1.75 -19.80 5.62
CA ASP A 192 -1.51 -20.48 6.88
C ASP A 192 -2.54 -21.61 7.12
N PRO A 193 -2.12 -22.83 7.51
CA PRO A 193 -3.03 -23.95 7.74
C PRO A 193 -3.99 -23.76 8.92
N ASP A 194 -3.56 -23.05 9.96
CA ASP A 194 -4.33 -22.75 11.17
C ASP A 194 -5.15 -21.45 11.02
N SER A 195 -5.04 -20.80 9.86
CA SER A 195 -5.68 -19.52 9.52
C SER A 195 -5.19 -18.35 10.37
N ASP A 196 -3.95 -18.44 10.84
CA ASP A 196 -3.29 -17.34 11.54
C ASP A 196 -2.97 -16.20 10.60
N ALA A 197 -2.91 -14.99 11.17
CA ALA A 197 -2.60 -13.79 10.41
C ALA A 197 -1.09 -13.66 10.23
N GLU A 198 -0.69 -13.17 9.05
CA GLU A 198 0.72 -12.87 8.78
C GLU A 198 1.30 -11.87 9.79
N SER A 199 2.43 -12.25 10.39
CA SER A 199 3.14 -11.44 11.37
C SER A 199 4.62 -11.84 11.45
N GLY A 200 5.52 -10.88 11.28
CA GLY A 200 6.97 -11.12 11.38
C GLY A 200 7.61 -11.75 10.13
N THR A 201 6.92 -11.75 8.98
CA THR A 201 7.50 -12.14 7.69
C THR A 201 8.74 -11.32 7.37
N GLN A 202 9.79 -12.00 6.93
CA GLN A 202 11.07 -11.37 6.59
C GLN A 202 11.21 -11.22 5.07
N ILE A 203 11.62 -10.04 4.62
CA ILE A 203 11.91 -9.76 3.20
C ILE A 203 13.35 -9.30 3.07
N ARG A 204 14.09 -9.87 2.11
CA ARG A 204 15.48 -9.49 1.81
C ARG A 204 15.61 -9.18 0.34
N TRP A 205 16.11 -8.00 0.02
CA TRP A 205 16.38 -7.56 -1.35
C TRP A 205 17.85 -7.73 -1.70
N TYR A 206 18.10 -8.19 -2.93
CA TYR A 206 19.43 -8.42 -3.46
C TYR A 206 19.60 -7.59 -4.72
N ARG A 207 20.73 -6.89 -4.82
CA ARG A 207 21.18 -6.19 -6.03
C ARG A 207 22.46 -6.86 -6.51
N ASP A 208 22.46 -7.33 -7.75
CA ASP A 208 23.56 -8.04 -8.40
C ASP A 208 24.06 -9.23 -7.55
N GLY A 209 23.12 -9.93 -6.91
CA GLY A 209 23.39 -11.06 -6.00
C GLY A 209 23.86 -10.68 -4.59
N VAL A 210 23.95 -9.39 -4.27
CA VAL A 210 24.40 -8.89 -2.96
C VAL A 210 23.21 -8.37 -2.15
N LEU A 211 23.09 -8.82 -0.89
CA LEU A 211 22.07 -8.35 0.04
C LEU A 211 22.17 -6.85 0.32
N ILE A 212 21.04 -6.14 0.22
CA ILE A 212 20.91 -4.72 0.57
C ILE A 212 20.18 -4.60 1.90
N SER A 213 20.91 -4.71 3.01
CA SER A 213 20.33 -4.71 4.37
C SER A 213 19.57 -3.44 4.75
N ALA A 214 19.82 -2.33 4.05
CA ALA A 214 19.05 -1.09 4.24
C ALA A 214 17.58 -1.22 3.78
N LEU A 215 17.26 -2.25 3.00
CA LEU A 215 15.93 -2.56 2.47
C LEU A 215 15.31 -3.78 3.17
N ASP A 216 15.89 -4.23 4.29
CA ASP A 216 15.33 -5.34 5.06
C ASP A 216 13.87 -5.05 5.45
N ASP A 217 13.02 -6.03 5.19
CA ASP A 217 11.58 -6.03 5.47
C ASP A 217 10.79 -4.93 4.73
N GLN A 218 11.39 -4.28 3.72
CA GLN A 218 10.68 -3.34 2.86
C GLN A 218 9.91 -4.08 1.77
N PRO A 219 8.63 -3.74 1.51
CA PRO A 219 7.85 -4.35 0.44
C PRO A 219 8.27 -3.83 -0.95
N THR A 220 9.02 -2.74 -1.00
CA THR A 220 9.40 -2.05 -2.24
C THR A 220 10.87 -1.61 -2.25
N VAL A 221 11.39 -1.41 -3.46
CA VAL A 221 12.64 -0.70 -3.72
C VAL A 221 12.32 0.54 -4.55
N GLY A 222 12.45 1.72 -3.94
CA GLY A 222 12.19 2.98 -4.63
C GLY A 222 13.26 3.30 -5.68
N SER A 223 12.86 4.03 -6.73
CA SER A 223 13.69 4.37 -7.90
C SER A 223 15.03 5.04 -7.58
N GLY A 224 15.15 5.74 -6.45
CA GLY A 224 16.42 6.29 -5.98
C GLY A 224 17.50 5.25 -5.60
N ASN A 225 17.15 3.96 -5.57
CA ASN A 225 18.09 2.86 -5.34
C ASN A 225 18.44 2.08 -6.60
N THR A 226 17.68 2.29 -7.68
CA THR A 226 17.83 1.56 -8.94
C THR A 226 18.69 2.32 -9.92
N SER A 227 19.34 1.61 -10.82
CA SER A 227 20.06 2.18 -11.97
C SER A 227 20.05 1.17 -13.10
N LYS A 228 20.00 1.66 -14.34
CA LYS A 228 20.11 0.86 -15.57
C LYS A 228 21.24 -0.17 -15.49
N GLY A 229 20.93 -1.39 -15.90
CA GLY A 229 21.82 -2.55 -15.92
C GLY A 229 21.93 -3.33 -14.61
N GLN A 230 21.26 -2.90 -13.54
CA GLN A 230 21.22 -3.65 -12.27
C GLN A 230 20.27 -4.84 -12.34
N PHE A 231 20.62 -5.91 -11.63
CA PHE A 231 19.77 -7.08 -11.45
C PHE A 231 19.24 -7.15 -10.01
N TRP A 232 17.93 -7.25 -9.85
CA TRP A 232 17.25 -7.28 -8.56
C TRP A 232 16.45 -8.56 -8.35
N ASN A 233 16.58 -9.17 -7.18
CA ASN A 233 15.70 -10.25 -6.71
C ASN A 233 15.40 -10.09 -5.22
N ALA A 234 14.38 -10.78 -4.73
CA ALA A 234 14.04 -10.79 -3.32
C ALA A 234 13.85 -12.22 -2.80
N SER A 235 14.15 -12.43 -1.51
CA SER A 235 13.75 -13.64 -0.79
C SER A 235 12.75 -13.27 0.30
N ILE A 236 11.82 -14.18 0.57
CA ILE A 236 10.79 -14.04 1.60
C ILE A 236 10.75 -15.28 2.49
N THR A 237 10.68 -15.06 3.81
CA THR A 237 10.41 -16.10 4.80
C THR A 237 9.11 -15.73 5.53
N PRO A 238 7.96 -16.35 5.21
CA PRO A 238 6.69 -16.00 5.81
C PRO A 238 6.64 -16.40 7.29
N SER A 239 5.87 -15.68 8.09
CA SER A 239 5.71 -15.95 9.52
C SER A 239 4.31 -15.56 10.01
N ASP A 240 3.78 -16.28 10.99
CA ASP A 240 2.51 -16.00 11.69
C ASP A 240 2.75 -15.35 13.08
N GLY A 241 4.02 -15.18 13.46
CA GLY A 241 4.46 -14.60 14.73
C GLY A 241 4.83 -15.64 15.80
N THR A 242 4.48 -16.91 15.56
CA THR A 242 4.85 -18.08 16.37
C THR A 242 5.87 -18.94 15.63
N ASP A 243 5.56 -19.33 14.39
CA ASP A 243 6.39 -20.14 13.52
C ASP A 243 6.77 -19.41 12.23
N SER A 244 7.90 -19.81 11.65
CA SER A 244 8.37 -19.33 10.35
C SER A 244 8.27 -20.44 9.31
N GLY A 245 7.80 -20.06 8.12
CA GLY A 245 7.75 -20.92 6.95
C GLY A 245 9.11 -21.09 6.27
N SER A 246 9.08 -21.76 5.11
CA SER A 246 10.25 -21.93 4.27
C SER A 246 10.57 -20.67 3.48
N LEU A 247 11.87 -20.40 3.29
CA LEU A 247 12.34 -19.30 2.44
C LEU A 247 11.99 -19.58 0.97
N VAL A 248 11.46 -18.56 0.28
CA VAL A 248 11.13 -18.58 -1.15
C VAL A 248 11.78 -17.37 -1.83
N GLU A 249 12.28 -17.54 -3.04
CA GLU A 249 12.88 -16.46 -3.83
C GLU A 249 12.02 -16.04 -5.02
N SER A 250 12.08 -14.77 -5.39
CA SER A 250 11.52 -14.26 -6.63
C SER A 250 12.41 -14.60 -7.82
N SER A 251 11.88 -14.42 -9.04
CA SER A 251 12.73 -14.25 -10.22
C SER A 251 13.55 -12.96 -10.13
N THR A 252 14.64 -12.90 -10.89
CA THR A 252 15.44 -11.68 -11.08
C THR A 252 14.79 -10.74 -12.10
N VAL A 253 14.78 -9.45 -11.82
CA VAL A 253 14.38 -8.36 -12.72
C VAL A 253 15.61 -7.53 -13.08
N GLU A 254 15.78 -7.22 -14.35
CA GLU A 254 16.80 -6.28 -14.85
C GLU A 254 16.21 -4.88 -14.95
N ILE A 255 16.96 -3.87 -14.50
CA ILE A 255 16.61 -2.46 -14.72
C ILE A 255 17.07 -2.08 -16.13
N VAL A 256 16.12 -1.86 -17.03
CA VAL A 256 16.37 -1.49 -18.42
C VAL A 256 16.43 0.03 -18.60
N ASN A 257 16.66 0.46 -19.84
CA ASN A 257 16.76 1.86 -20.23
C ASN A 257 15.49 2.66 -19.89
N SER A 258 15.68 3.88 -19.42
CA SER A 258 14.64 4.89 -19.26
C SER A 258 14.60 5.75 -20.52
N VAL A 259 13.41 6.03 -21.05
CA VAL A 259 13.28 6.92 -22.21
C VAL A 259 13.67 8.35 -21.82
N PRO A 260 14.45 9.09 -22.63
CA PRO A 260 14.81 10.48 -22.35
C PRO A 260 13.59 11.41 -22.39
N VAL A 261 13.71 12.55 -21.73
CA VAL A 261 12.66 13.57 -21.61
C VAL A 261 13.05 14.87 -22.30
N VAL A 262 12.09 15.49 -22.98
CA VAL A 262 12.19 16.87 -23.42
C VAL A 262 11.69 17.79 -22.30
N ASP A 263 12.60 18.47 -21.61
CA ASP A 263 12.25 19.35 -20.49
C ASP A 263 11.62 20.66 -20.99
N SER A 264 12.16 21.20 -22.09
CA SER A 264 11.67 22.43 -22.69
C SER A 264 12.04 22.53 -24.17
N ALA A 265 11.19 23.19 -24.95
CA ALA A 265 11.49 23.65 -26.30
C ALA A 265 10.69 24.92 -26.62
N ALA A 266 11.34 25.91 -27.24
CA ALA A 266 10.72 27.18 -27.61
C ALA A 266 11.34 27.76 -28.89
N ILE A 267 10.48 28.44 -29.67
CA ILE A 267 10.89 29.20 -30.85
C ILE A 267 11.37 30.59 -30.43
N SER A 268 12.48 31.03 -31.02
CA SER A 268 13.04 32.37 -30.87
C SER A 268 13.17 33.05 -32.24
N PRO A 269 12.82 34.35 -32.36
CA PRO A 269 12.30 35.23 -31.31
C PRO A 269 10.86 34.87 -30.89
N ALA A 270 10.49 35.17 -29.64
CA ALA A 270 9.15 34.88 -29.11
C ALA A 270 8.03 35.72 -29.74
N ILE A 271 8.39 36.86 -30.35
CA ILE A 271 7.52 37.75 -31.12
C ILE A 271 8.24 38.02 -32.44
N PRO A 272 8.20 37.07 -33.40
CA PRO A 272 8.87 37.24 -34.68
C PRO A 272 8.17 38.30 -35.53
N LEU A 273 8.95 38.99 -36.34
CA LEU A 273 8.50 39.89 -37.39
C LEU A 273 8.84 39.28 -38.75
N GLU A 274 8.16 39.75 -39.79
CA GLU A 274 8.51 39.35 -41.16
C GLU A 274 9.99 39.67 -41.45
N GLY A 275 10.72 38.69 -41.99
CA GLY A 275 12.16 38.79 -42.21
C GLY A 275 13.04 38.30 -41.04
N ASP A 276 12.46 37.88 -39.91
CA ASP A 276 13.19 37.17 -38.85
C ASP A 276 13.43 35.70 -39.21
N GLU A 277 14.59 35.15 -38.82
CA GLU A 277 14.81 33.71 -38.78
C GLU A 277 14.22 33.13 -37.49
N LEU A 278 13.46 32.03 -37.59
CA LEU A 278 12.98 31.31 -36.42
C LEU A 278 14.00 30.24 -36.03
N THR A 279 14.37 30.15 -34.77
CA THR A 279 15.33 29.16 -34.24
C THR A 279 14.75 28.44 -33.04
N LEU A 280 15.13 27.17 -32.83
CA LEU A 280 14.74 26.42 -31.64
C LEU A 280 15.78 26.51 -30.53
N SER A 281 15.28 26.71 -29.32
CA SER A 281 16.00 26.46 -28.07
C SER A 281 15.33 25.30 -27.35
N TYR A 282 16.10 24.36 -26.81
CA TYR A 282 15.58 23.15 -26.17
C TYR A 282 16.54 22.60 -25.12
N SER A 283 16.00 21.80 -24.20
CA SER A 283 16.76 21.06 -23.19
C SER A 283 16.18 19.67 -22.97
N PHE A 284 17.06 18.72 -22.69
CA PHE A 284 16.73 17.31 -22.48
C PHE A 284 17.32 16.81 -21.16
N SER A 285 16.67 15.83 -20.57
CA SER A 285 17.16 15.11 -19.40
C SER A 285 16.95 13.61 -19.57
N ASP A 286 17.75 12.83 -18.85
CA ASP A 286 17.63 11.38 -18.78
C ASP A 286 17.75 10.93 -17.32
N ALA A 287 17.00 9.90 -16.94
CA ALA A 287 17.07 9.32 -15.60
C ALA A 287 18.28 8.40 -15.42
N ASP A 288 18.84 7.88 -16.51
CA ASP A 288 19.95 6.95 -16.51
C ASP A 288 21.28 7.70 -16.41
N SER A 289 21.97 7.49 -15.29
CA SER A 289 23.21 8.20 -15.00
C SER A 289 24.30 7.89 -16.03
N GLY A 290 24.77 8.92 -16.74
CA GLY A 290 25.82 8.80 -17.74
C GLY A 290 25.31 8.88 -19.18
N ASP A 291 24.00 8.76 -19.39
CA ASP A 291 23.40 8.98 -20.70
C ASP A 291 23.33 10.49 -20.99
N THR A 292 23.50 10.86 -22.27
CA THR A 292 23.51 12.25 -22.73
C THR A 292 22.53 12.39 -23.87
N PRO A 293 21.26 12.73 -23.59
CA PRO A 293 20.24 12.82 -24.62
C PRO A 293 20.52 13.97 -25.59
N ALA A 294 20.18 13.75 -26.85
CA ALA A 294 20.35 14.71 -27.94
C ALA A 294 19.06 14.85 -28.75
N LEU A 295 18.98 15.93 -29.54
CA LEU A 295 17.88 16.13 -30.48
C LEU A 295 17.90 15.00 -31.50
N ASN A 296 16.75 14.34 -31.66
CA ASN A 296 16.61 13.20 -32.57
C ASN A 296 15.89 13.58 -33.87
N ASP A 297 14.77 14.31 -33.77
CA ASP A 297 13.99 14.73 -34.93
C ASP A 297 13.25 16.03 -34.62
N THR A 298 12.99 16.83 -35.65
CA THR A 298 12.28 18.11 -35.60
C THR A 298 11.28 18.21 -36.73
N ARG A 299 10.12 18.80 -36.47
CA ARG A 299 9.10 19.11 -37.49
C ARG A 299 8.59 20.52 -37.30
N TRP A 300 8.48 21.27 -38.38
CA TRP A 300 7.90 22.61 -38.36
C TRP A 300 6.53 22.62 -39.01
N TYR A 301 5.66 23.46 -38.47
CA TYR A 301 4.29 23.65 -38.92
C TYR A 301 3.99 25.14 -39.04
N VAL A 302 3.34 25.52 -40.13
CA VAL A 302 2.78 26.86 -40.35
C VAL A 302 1.29 26.74 -40.56
N ASP A 303 0.50 27.52 -39.83
CA ASP A 303 -0.97 27.51 -39.86
C ASP A 303 -1.59 26.11 -39.69
N GLY A 304 -0.92 25.26 -38.91
CA GLY A 304 -1.32 23.88 -38.64
C GLY A 304 -0.93 22.86 -39.70
N ALA A 305 -0.28 23.27 -40.80
CA ALA A 305 0.22 22.38 -41.84
C ALA A 305 1.73 22.11 -41.68
N ARG A 306 2.12 20.84 -41.72
CA ARG A 306 3.53 20.43 -41.63
C ARG A 306 4.30 20.85 -42.88
N ILE A 307 5.44 21.49 -42.69
CA ILE A 307 6.36 21.89 -43.77
C ILE A 307 7.52 20.91 -43.82
N ALA A 308 7.36 19.85 -44.63
CA ALA A 308 8.34 18.77 -44.72
C ALA A 308 9.74 19.22 -45.20
N ALA A 309 9.85 20.39 -45.84
CA ALA A 309 11.12 20.97 -46.24
C ALA A 309 12.02 21.38 -45.06
N PHE A 310 11.44 21.52 -43.86
CA PHE A 310 12.16 21.86 -42.62
C PHE A 310 12.21 20.69 -41.64
N ASP A 311 11.89 19.46 -42.07
CA ASP A 311 12.05 18.28 -41.22
C ASP A 311 13.52 18.07 -40.86
N GLY A 312 13.81 17.86 -39.57
CA GLY A 312 15.15 17.74 -39.02
C GLY A 312 15.91 19.06 -38.84
N GLU A 313 15.37 20.19 -39.32
CA GLU A 313 16.03 21.49 -39.21
C GLU A 313 15.73 22.16 -37.86
N VAL A 314 16.72 22.85 -37.30
CA VAL A 314 16.58 23.61 -36.03
C VAL A 314 16.24 25.08 -36.24
N SER A 315 16.18 25.53 -37.49
CA SER A 315 15.74 26.87 -37.85
C SER A 315 14.88 26.91 -39.12
N VAL A 316 14.06 27.95 -39.22
CA VAL A 316 13.30 28.31 -40.43
C VAL A 316 13.88 29.62 -40.94
N PRO A 317 14.43 29.65 -42.17
CA PRO A 317 15.06 30.84 -42.72
C PRO A 317 14.03 31.95 -42.93
N SER A 318 14.48 33.19 -42.74
CA SER A 318 13.60 34.37 -42.81
C SER A 318 12.78 34.52 -44.09
N ILE A 319 13.28 33.99 -45.21
CA ILE A 319 12.56 34.01 -46.48
C ILE A 319 11.25 33.20 -46.48
N ALA A 320 11.10 32.27 -45.53
CA ALA A 320 9.91 31.46 -45.37
C ALA A 320 8.97 31.99 -44.27
N VAL A 321 9.34 33.09 -43.61
CA VAL A 321 8.64 33.65 -42.45
C VAL A 321 7.92 34.92 -42.89
N HIS A 322 6.60 34.82 -43.06
CA HIS A 322 5.76 35.90 -43.56
C HIS A 322 4.82 36.44 -42.50
N SER A 323 4.47 37.73 -42.61
CA SER A 323 3.55 38.36 -41.68
C SER A 323 2.20 37.63 -41.65
N GLY A 324 1.70 37.33 -40.45
CA GLY A 324 0.47 36.60 -40.21
C GLY A 324 0.65 35.08 -40.03
N ASP A 325 1.80 34.52 -40.42
CA ASP A 325 2.07 33.09 -40.22
C ASP A 325 2.01 32.71 -38.74
N VAL A 326 1.42 31.54 -38.45
CA VAL A 326 1.44 30.94 -37.11
C VAL A 326 2.33 29.70 -37.10
N TRP A 327 3.50 29.81 -36.50
CA TRP A 327 4.51 28.75 -36.46
C TRP A 327 4.50 27.99 -35.14
N HIS A 328 4.64 26.67 -35.20
CA HIS A 328 5.09 25.84 -34.07
C HIS A 328 6.02 24.73 -34.57
N ALA A 329 6.77 24.15 -33.65
CA ALA A 329 7.61 23.00 -33.93
C ALA A 329 7.25 21.82 -33.01
N GLU A 330 7.59 20.62 -33.47
CA GLU A 330 7.62 19.42 -32.65
C GLU A 330 9.04 18.87 -32.63
N ILE A 331 9.52 18.41 -31.47
CA ILE A 331 10.83 17.75 -31.36
C ILE A 331 10.77 16.44 -30.58
N THR A 332 11.73 15.55 -30.84
CA THR A 332 12.00 14.36 -30.01
C THR A 332 13.45 14.36 -29.54
N ALA A 333 13.70 13.73 -28.39
CA ALA A 333 15.04 13.46 -27.88
C ALA A 333 15.37 11.96 -28.01
N SER A 334 16.64 11.62 -28.20
CA SER A 334 17.15 10.25 -28.08
C SER A 334 18.45 10.24 -27.29
N ASP A 335 18.62 9.22 -26.47
CA ASP A 335 19.82 8.87 -25.71
C ASP A 335 20.71 7.85 -26.47
N GLY A 336 20.30 7.45 -27.69
CA GLY A 336 20.95 6.42 -28.49
C GLY A 336 20.40 5.01 -28.29
N PHE A 337 19.48 4.80 -27.34
CA PHE A 337 18.80 3.53 -27.10
C PHE A 337 17.30 3.63 -27.38
N ASP A 338 16.65 4.66 -26.84
CA ASP A 338 15.24 4.95 -27.01
C ASP A 338 15.02 6.38 -27.52
N THR A 339 13.77 6.69 -27.86
CA THR A 339 13.36 8.01 -28.34
C THR A 339 12.12 8.47 -27.57
N SER A 340 12.14 9.73 -27.14
CA SER A 340 11.02 10.37 -26.46
C SER A 340 9.78 10.44 -27.36
N THR A 341 8.62 10.65 -26.75
CA THR A 341 7.46 11.14 -27.49
C THR A 341 7.71 12.55 -28.01
N TRP A 342 6.94 12.98 -29.02
CA TRP A 342 6.98 14.34 -29.54
C TRP A 342 6.60 15.36 -28.47
N PHE A 343 7.41 16.41 -28.35
CA PHE A 343 7.11 17.63 -27.59
C PHE A 343 6.76 18.74 -28.57
N THR A 344 5.60 19.38 -28.39
CA THR A 344 5.15 20.51 -29.22
C THR A 344 5.47 21.83 -28.53
N THR A 345 6.13 22.75 -29.23
CA THR A 345 6.40 24.10 -28.72
C THR A 345 5.11 24.92 -28.62
N ALA A 346 5.16 26.03 -27.87
CA ALA A 346 4.17 27.08 -28.04
C ALA A 346 4.20 27.63 -29.48
N THR A 347 3.06 28.13 -29.95
CA THR A 347 2.97 28.80 -31.25
C THR A 347 3.51 30.24 -31.16
N VAL A 348 4.17 30.71 -32.21
CA VAL A 348 4.50 32.13 -32.41
C VAL A 348 3.74 32.66 -33.63
N THR A 349 3.28 33.91 -33.56
CA THR A 349 2.62 34.59 -34.68
C THR A 349 3.54 35.68 -35.21
N VAL A 350 3.79 35.67 -36.52
CA VAL A 350 4.68 36.63 -37.17
C VAL A 350 3.98 37.97 -37.33
N GLY A 351 4.52 39.01 -36.72
CA GLY A 351 4.05 40.39 -36.85
C GLY A 351 4.45 41.03 -38.18
N SER A 352 3.80 42.14 -38.53
CA SER A 352 4.19 42.99 -39.67
C SER A 352 5.23 44.02 -39.25
N LEU A 353 6.17 44.35 -40.13
CA LEU A 353 7.12 45.46 -39.91
C LEU A 353 6.53 46.86 -40.17
N ASN A 354 5.36 46.97 -40.80
CA ASN A 354 4.81 48.25 -41.26
C ASN A 354 4.59 49.26 -40.12
N THR A 355 5.42 50.29 -40.08
CA THR A 355 5.27 51.52 -39.33
C THR A 355 4.46 52.57 -40.12
N ALA A 356 3.88 53.56 -39.44
CA ALA A 356 3.12 54.61 -40.13
C ALA A 356 4.07 55.76 -40.55
N PRO A 357 3.88 56.37 -41.73
CA PRO A 357 4.69 57.51 -42.16
C PRO A 357 4.47 58.71 -41.24
N THR A 358 5.50 59.53 -41.09
CA THR A 358 5.48 60.75 -40.27
C THR A 358 5.62 62.00 -41.13
N MET A 359 4.77 63.00 -40.90
CA MET A 359 4.91 64.33 -41.52
C MET A 359 5.99 65.12 -40.75
N THR A 360 7.11 65.41 -41.40
CA THR A 360 8.25 66.11 -40.78
C THR A 360 8.18 67.62 -40.96
N MET A 361 7.53 68.08 -42.03
CA MET A 361 7.33 69.50 -42.30
C MET A 361 6.08 69.72 -43.14
N VAL A 362 5.33 70.79 -42.86
CA VAL A 362 4.28 71.31 -43.73
C VAL A 362 4.52 72.81 -43.90
N SER A 363 4.47 73.30 -45.14
CA SER A 363 4.71 74.71 -45.46
C SER A 363 3.71 75.23 -46.48
N ILE A 364 3.35 76.50 -46.36
CA ILE A 364 2.48 77.21 -47.30
C ILE A 364 3.32 78.28 -48.01
N SER A 365 3.22 78.32 -49.34
CA SER A 365 3.94 79.25 -50.20
C SER A 365 3.00 80.03 -51.12
N PRO A 366 3.22 81.34 -51.32
CA PRO A 366 4.27 82.14 -50.67
C PRO A 366 3.94 82.50 -49.22
N ALA A 367 4.97 82.69 -48.39
CA ALA A 367 4.82 83.08 -46.97
C ALA A 367 4.10 84.43 -46.78
N THR A 368 4.12 85.28 -47.81
CA THR A 368 3.30 86.49 -47.89
C THR A 368 2.56 86.50 -49.23
N ALA A 369 1.24 86.66 -49.16
CA ALA A 369 0.35 86.66 -50.31
C ALA A 369 -0.53 87.92 -50.31
N ASN A 370 -0.96 88.35 -51.49
CA ASN A 370 -2.02 89.35 -51.64
C ASN A 370 -3.29 88.67 -52.17
N THR A 371 -4.40 89.41 -52.29
CA THR A 371 -5.71 88.88 -52.70
C THR A 371 -5.77 88.36 -54.14
N THR A 372 -4.68 88.44 -54.91
CA THR A 372 -4.57 87.86 -56.26
C THR A 372 -3.51 86.75 -56.34
N THR A 373 -3.03 86.26 -55.19
CA THR A 373 -1.98 85.23 -55.11
C THR A 373 -2.58 83.93 -54.60
N ASP A 374 -2.41 82.84 -55.36
CA ASP A 374 -2.77 81.50 -54.90
C ASP A 374 -1.78 81.02 -53.83
N LEU A 375 -2.28 80.27 -52.86
CA LEU A 375 -1.45 79.61 -51.86
C LEU A 375 -1.26 78.15 -52.25
N THR A 376 -0.05 77.65 -52.09
CA THR A 376 0.30 76.24 -52.33
C THR A 376 0.82 75.63 -51.04
N VAL A 377 0.35 74.42 -50.71
CA VAL A 377 0.90 73.64 -49.60
C VAL A 377 1.88 72.60 -50.13
N SER A 378 3.00 72.47 -49.46
CA SER A 378 3.97 71.40 -49.65
C SER A 378 4.34 70.79 -48.30
N TRP A 379 4.72 69.53 -48.30
CA TRP A 379 5.13 68.80 -47.11
C TRP A 379 6.39 68.01 -47.37
N LEU A 380 7.07 67.67 -46.29
CA LEU A 380 8.05 66.61 -46.23
C LEU A 380 7.54 65.58 -45.23
N SER A 381 7.73 64.34 -45.58
CA SER A 381 7.43 63.18 -44.75
C SER A 381 8.65 62.28 -44.70
N SER A 382 8.64 61.39 -43.71
CA SER A 382 9.58 60.30 -43.62
C SER A 382 8.85 59.06 -43.17
N ASP A 383 9.07 57.98 -43.90
CA ASP A 383 8.75 56.64 -43.43
C ASP A 383 10.05 55.96 -42.96
N THR A 384 9.97 55.23 -41.86
CA THR A 384 11.08 54.41 -41.38
C THR A 384 11.22 53.11 -42.15
N ASP A 385 10.18 52.69 -42.88
CA ASP A 385 10.18 51.52 -43.74
C ASP A 385 10.78 51.86 -45.12
N ALA A 386 11.93 51.26 -45.41
CA ALA A 386 12.67 51.53 -46.64
C ALA A 386 11.98 50.87 -47.84
N GLY A 387 11.33 51.67 -48.70
CA GLY A 387 10.75 51.21 -49.96
C GLY A 387 9.24 51.41 -50.07
N ASP A 388 8.58 51.81 -48.99
CA ASP A 388 7.17 52.21 -49.04
C ASP A 388 7.04 53.60 -49.67
N SER A 389 6.28 53.67 -50.76
CA SER A 389 5.87 54.93 -51.36
C SER A 389 4.69 55.53 -50.59
N GLU A 390 4.67 56.85 -50.46
CA GLU A 390 3.46 57.53 -50.01
C GLU A 390 2.33 57.33 -51.02
N GLU A 391 1.38 56.46 -50.68
CA GLU A 391 0.26 56.16 -51.58
C GLU A 391 -0.85 57.24 -51.52
N ALA A 392 -0.99 57.97 -50.41
CA ALA A 392 -2.05 58.97 -50.24
C ALA A 392 -1.72 60.07 -49.19
N VAL A 393 -2.24 61.28 -49.42
CA VAL A 393 -2.21 62.40 -48.48
C VAL A 393 -3.62 63.00 -48.34
N GLU A 394 -4.01 63.37 -47.12
CA GLU A 394 -5.24 64.18 -46.88
C GLU A 394 -4.83 65.63 -46.61
N ILE A 395 -5.36 66.58 -47.39
CA ILE A 395 -5.09 68.01 -47.24
C ILE A 395 -6.32 68.72 -46.69
N LYS A 396 -6.14 69.45 -45.59
CA LYS A 396 -7.15 70.32 -45.00
C LYS A 396 -6.59 71.73 -44.87
N TRP A 397 -7.27 72.70 -45.48
CA TRP A 397 -6.97 74.11 -45.28
C TRP A 397 -7.71 74.60 -44.04
N LEU A 398 -7.08 75.49 -43.26
CA LEU A 398 -7.71 76.11 -42.09
C LEU A 398 -7.73 77.63 -42.29
N LEU A 399 -8.85 78.25 -41.95
CA LEU A 399 -9.05 79.70 -41.90
C LEU A 399 -9.38 80.09 -40.46
N GLY A 400 -8.55 80.90 -39.82
CA GLY A 400 -8.70 81.30 -38.42
C GLY A 400 -8.61 80.12 -37.45
N GLY A 401 -7.90 79.06 -37.83
CA GLY A 401 -7.82 77.81 -37.06
C GLY A 401 -9.05 76.89 -37.17
N VAL A 402 -10.01 77.22 -38.04
CA VAL A 402 -11.19 76.39 -38.34
C VAL A 402 -11.04 75.78 -39.73
N GLU A 403 -11.42 74.52 -39.89
CA GLU A 403 -11.37 73.84 -41.20
C GLU A 403 -12.16 74.63 -42.26
N TYR A 404 -11.51 74.84 -43.41
CA TYR A 404 -12.07 75.44 -44.60
C TYR A 404 -12.31 74.33 -45.63
N PRO A 405 -13.47 73.65 -45.59
CA PRO A 405 -13.68 72.39 -46.31
C PRO A 405 -13.87 72.56 -47.82
N ALA A 406 -13.87 73.80 -48.32
CA ALA A 406 -14.12 74.07 -49.74
C ALA A 406 -12.96 73.66 -50.64
N VAL A 407 -11.76 73.43 -50.09
CA VAL A 407 -10.56 73.06 -50.84
C VAL A 407 -9.81 71.97 -50.10
N THR A 408 -9.52 70.87 -50.80
CA THR A 408 -8.74 69.71 -50.30
C THR A 408 -7.56 69.38 -51.21
N THR A 409 -7.22 70.28 -52.13
CA THR A 409 -6.11 70.14 -53.07
C THR A 409 -4.88 70.92 -52.58
N THR A 410 -3.75 70.70 -53.24
CA THR A 410 -2.45 71.35 -52.92
C THR A 410 -2.46 72.87 -53.13
N THR A 411 -3.49 73.42 -53.78
CA THR A 411 -3.55 74.83 -54.14
C THR A 411 -4.87 75.44 -53.68
N LEU A 412 -4.79 76.44 -52.81
CA LEU A 412 -5.89 77.31 -52.44
C LEU A 412 -5.86 78.55 -53.35
N ALA A 413 -6.77 78.59 -54.31
CA ALA A 413 -6.84 79.71 -55.26
C ALA A 413 -7.19 81.02 -54.55
N SER A 414 -6.67 82.14 -55.04
CA SER A 414 -6.81 83.46 -54.42
C SER A 414 -8.27 83.91 -54.32
N SER A 415 -9.17 83.35 -55.14
CA SER A 415 -10.63 83.53 -55.06
C SER A 415 -11.24 83.07 -53.75
N HIS A 416 -10.54 82.24 -52.97
CA HIS A 416 -10.94 81.79 -51.64
C HIS A 416 -10.37 82.65 -50.51
N THR A 417 -9.56 83.66 -50.84
CA THR A 417 -8.85 84.50 -49.86
C THR A 417 -9.34 85.95 -49.88
N GLU A 418 -9.36 86.58 -48.70
CA GLU A 418 -9.66 88.00 -48.52
C GLU A 418 -8.58 88.70 -47.70
N LYS A 419 -8.45 90.02 -47.89
CA LYS A 419 -7.45 90.81 -47.17
C LYS A 419 -7.69 90.73 -45.66
N GLY A 420 -6.68 90.27 -44.92
CA GLY A 420 -6.69 90.21 -43.45
C GLY A 420 -7.09 88.85 -42.87
N GLN A 421 -7.31 87.84 -43.69
CA GLN A 421 -7.46 86.46 -43.27
C GLN A 421 -6.12 85.87 -42.78
N THR A 422 -6.19 84.98 -41.80
CA THR A 422 -5.04 84.25 -41.20
C THR A 422 -5.41 82.81 -40.98
#